data_AF-A0A927YG62-F1
#
_entry.id   AF-A0A927YG62-F1
#
_cell.length_a   1.000
_cell.length_b   1.000
_cell.length_c   1.000
_cell.angle_alpha   90.00
_cell.angle_beta   90.00
_cell.angle_gamma   90.00
#
_symmetry.space_group_name_H-M   'P 1'
#
loop_
_entity.id
_entity.type
_entity.pdbx_description
1 polymer ?
#
loop_
_entity_poly.entity_id
_entity_poly.type
_entity_poly.pdbx_seq_one_letter_code
_entity_poly.pdbx_strand_id
1 'polypeptide(L)'
;MKPNSDILKQPEYEFLQTNEYLGRHVILLGLSGSYSYGTNIETSDIDIRGITLNPRTDLIGLTQFEQYTDDKTDTVIYAFNKMVKLLLSCNPNTIELLGLNPEHYLYLNDIGRTLLENKKLFLSKRAAQSFGGYADAQLRRLQNALARDTFPQIEKEQNIYNSVKNAMLSFNSTFHDFESGSIEIFIDKAVNPELETEIFVNADLKHYPLRDYASMWNTMNNVIRDYEKIGKRNKKKDDAHLNKHAMHLIRLFLMALDILEKGEVNTYREKEHDLLMDIRFGRYQKEDGTFHDSFYEMLAEYEKRLEYATKNTDLPDEPDLKQVQELVMAVNERVVLDKIL
;
A
#
# COMPACT_ATOMS: atom_id res chain seq x y z
N MET A 1 -0.36 -23.75 18.15
CA MET A 1 -1.51 -23.44 17.29
C MET A 1 -2.20 -24.73 16.85
N LYS A 2 -3.54 -24.79 16.86
CA LYS A 2 -4.30 -25.84 16.18
C LYS A 2 -4.90 -25.23 14.91
N PRO A 3 -4.47 -25.61 13.70
CA PRO A 3 -5.00 -25.03 12.46
C PRO A 3 -6.44 -25.47 12.24
N ASN A 4 -7.36 -24.52 12.06
CA ASN A 4 -8.75 -24.79 11.72
C ASN A 4 -8.98 -24.96 10.22
N SER A 5 -8.07 -24.44 9.39
CA SER A 5 -8.12 -24.57 7.92
C SER A 5 -7.30 -25.75 7.43
N ASP A 6 -7.82 -26.48 6.44
CA ASP A 6 -7.12 -27.57 5.76
C ASP A 6 -5.92 -27.08 4.95
N ILE A 7 -5.91 -25.82 4.51
CA ILE A 7 -4.76 -25.19 3.84
C ILE A 7 -3.52 -25.26 4.73
N LEU A 8 -3.67 -24.89 6.01
CA LEU A 8 -2.58 -24.81 6.96
C LEU A 8 -2.07 -26.18 7.44
N LYS A 9 -2.70 -27.28 7.01
CA LYS A 9 -2.26 -28.66 7.31
C LYS A 9 -1.35 -29.22 6.22
N GLN A 10 -1.20 -28.52 5.09
CA GLN A 10 -0.36 -28.98 3.99
C GLN A 10 1.13 -28.88 4.37
N PRO A 11 2.00 -29.78 3.86
CA PRO A 11 3.41 -29.85 4.26
C PRO A 11 4.20 -28.55 4.06
N GLU A 12 3.84 -27.76 3.05
CA GLU A 12 4.44 -26.45 2.77
C GLU A 12 4.27 -25.44 3.90
N TYR A 13 3.29 -25.62 4.80
CA TYR A 13 3.05 -24.76 5.95
C TYR A 13 3.63 -25.30 7.26
N GLU A 14 4.47 -26.35 7.23
CA GLU A 14 5.11 -26.92 8.43
C GLU A 14 5.89 -25.87 9.23
N PHE A 15 6.45 -24.85 8.56
CA PHE A 15 7.16 -23.74 9.21
C PHE A 15 6.31 -23.00 10.26
N LEU A 16 4.98 -22.99 10.12
CA LEU A 16 4.08 -22.39 11.10
C LEU A 16 4.19 -23.04 12.48
N GLN A 17 4.61 -24.31 12.53
CA GLN A 17 4.79 -25.06 13.76
C GLN A 17 6.25 -25.16 14.20
N THR A 18 7.18 -25.21 13.25
CA THR A 18 8.61 -25.47 13.52
C THR A 18 9.44 -24.20 13.74
N ASN A 19 9.01 -23.04 13.24
CA ASN A 19 9.72 -21.78 13.45
C ASN A 19 9.58 -21.28 14.90
N GLU A 20 10.69 -20.86 15.50
CA GLU A 20 10.76 -20.44 16.91
C GLU A 20 9.89 -19.22 17.26
N TYR A 21 9.65 -18.30 16.30
CA TYR A 21 8.83 -17.09 16.48
C TYR A 21 7.35 -17.31 16.17
N LEU A 22 6.98 -18.49 15.66
CA LEU A 22 5.62 -18.82 15.25
C LEU A 22 4.99 -19.80 16.26
N GLY A 23 4.29 -20.82 15.77
CA GLY A 23 3.69 -21.86 16.60
C GLY A 23 2.58 -21.32 17.49
N ARG A 24 2.81 -21.32 18.81
CA ARG A 24 1.82 -20.84 19.78
C ARG A 24 1.70 -19.31 19.85
N HIS A 25 2.67 -18.58 19.28
CA HIS A 25 2.70 -17.11 19.33
C HIS A 25 1.87 -16.47 18.22
N VAL A 26 1.53 -17.21 17.16
CA VAL A 26 0.63 -16.74 16.10
C VAL A 26 -0.73 -16.45 16.72
N ILE A 27 -1.30 -15.27 16.42
CA ILE A 27 -2.62 -14.85 16.91
C ILE A 27 -3.65 -14.73 15.80
N LEU A 28 -3.18 -14.53 14.56
CA LEU A 28 -4.02 -14.31 13.39
C LEU A 28 -3.26 -14.77 12.13
N LEU A 29 -3.90 -15.58 11.29
CA LEU A 29 -3.54 -15.82 9.89
C LEU A 29 -4.78 -15.57 9.03
N GLY A 30 -4.62 -14.85 7.93
CA GLY A 30 -5.69 -14.57 6.98
C GLY A 30 -5.20 -14.71 5.54
N LEU A 31 -6.14 -15.01 4.65
CA LEU A 31 -5.92 -14.89 3.22
C LEU A 31 -5.63 -13.43 2.87
N SER A 32 -4.77 -13.25 1.88
CA SER A 32 -4.35 -11.97 1.35
C SER A 32 -4.54 -11.94 -0.17
N GLY A 33 -4.30 -10.79 -0.78
CA GLY A 33 -4.29 -10.68 -2.23
C GLY A 33 -5.66 -10.97 -2.85
N SER A 34 -5.65 -11.67 -3.98
CA SER A 34 -6.87 -11.78 -4.79
C SER A 34 -8.02 -12.50 -4.09
N TYR A 35 -7.74 -13.47 -3.23
CA TYR A 35 -8.78 -14.14 -2.43
C TYR A 35 -9.41 -13.20 -1.40
N SER A 36 -8.61 -12.41 -0.68
CA SER A 36 -9.14 -11.47 0.31
C SER A 36 -9.95 -10.35 -0.33
N TYR A 37 -9.58 -9.92 -1.53
CA TYR A 37 -10.31 -8.90 -2.29
C TYR A 37 -11.57 -9.44 -2.97
N GLY A 38 -11.71 -10.76 -3.11
CA GLY A 38 -12.75 -11.39 -3.93
C GLY A 38 -12.50 -11.24 -5.42
N THR A 39 -11.25 -11.10 -5.86
CA THR A 39 -10.88 -10.97 -7.29
C THR A 39 -10.06 -12.16 -7.79
N ASN A 40 -10.07 -13.27 -7.05
CA ASN A 40 -9.36 -14.49 -7.43
C ASN A 40 -9.97 -15.11 -8.69
N ILE A 41 -9.10 -15.71 -9.49
CA ILE A 41 -9.40 -16.54 -10.66
C ILE A 41 -8.80 -17.93 -10.45
N GLU A 42 -9.12 -18.91 -11.30
CA GLU A 42 -8.64 -20.29 -11.16
C GLU A 42 -7.12 -20.43 -11.03
N THR A 43 -6.36 -19.54 -11.67
CA THR A 43 -4.89 -19.52 -11.61
C THR A 43 -4.32 -18.65 -10.49
N SER A 44 -5.15 -18.19 -9.54
CA SER A 44 -4.69 -17.33 -8.44
C SER A 44 -3.99 -18.14 -7.36
N ASP A 45 -2.82 -17.62 -6.98
CA ASP A 45 -2.04 -18.03 -5.83
C ASP A 45 -2.72 -17.73 -4.50
N ILE A 46 -2.42 -18.56 -3.51
CA ILE A 46 -2.85 -18.36 -2.13
C ILE A 46 -1.76 -17.56 -1.43
N ASP A 47 -2.05 -16.30 -1.12
CA ASP A 47 -1.20 -15.46 -0.29
C ASP A 47 -1.69 -15.52 1.16
N ILE A 48 -0.78 -15.69 2.12
CA ILE A 48 -1.11 -15.64 3.55
C ILE A 48 -0.40 -14.46 4.21
N ARG A 49 -1.15 -13.72 5.03
CA ARG A 49 -0.59 -12.70 5.91
C ARG A 49 -1.01 -12.99 7.34
N GLY A 50 -0.16 -12.63 8.30
CA GLY A 50 -0.40 -12.99 9.69
C GLY A 50 0.25 -12.09 10.71
N ILE A 51 -0.09 -12.36 11.97
CA ILE A 51 0.44 -11.67 13.13
C ILE A 51 0.87 -12.72 14.16
N THR A 52 2.09 -12.58 14.64
CA THR A 52 2.64 -13.35 15.77
C THR A 52 3.06 -12.42 16.89
N LEU A 53 2.91 -12.87 18.13
CA LEU A 53 3.37 -12.12 19.30
C LEU A 53 4.90 -12.01 19.29
N ASN A 54 5.42 -10.86 19.69
CA ASN A 54 6.85 -10.73 19.97
C ASN A 54 7.24 -11.70 21.09
N PRO A 55 8.41 -12.36 21.04
CA PRO A 55 8.90 -13.17 22.14
C PRO A 55 9.24 -12.30 23.36
N ARG A 56 9.27 -12.90 24.55
CA ARG A 56 9.65 -12.19 25.80
C ARG A 56 11.02 -11.52 25.70
N THR A 57 11.96 -12.12 24.97
CA THR A 57 13.31 -11.57 24.75
C THR A 57 13.31 -10.30 23.91
N ASP A 58 12.31 -10.06 23.07
CA ASP A 58 12.15 -8.81 22.33
C ASP A 58 11.51 -7.71 23.18
N LEU A 59 10.65 -8.11 24.12
CA LEU A 59 9.90 -7.16 24.95
C LEU A 59 10.73 -6.62 26.12
N ILE A 60 11.56 -7.47 26.73
CA ILE A 60 12.33 -7.12 27.93
C ILE A 60 13.81 -7.56 27.86
N GLY A 61 14.27 -8.05 26.70
CA GLY A 61 15.64 -8.45 26.46
C GLY A 61 16.31 -7.61 25.37
N LEU A 62 17.25 -8.22 24.64
CA LEU A 62 18.11 -7.55 23.64
C LEU A 62 17.86 -8.04 22.21
N THR A 63 16.89 -8.93 21.99
CA THR A 63 16.58 -9.46 20.66
C THR A 63 15.58 -8.57 19.94
N GLN A 64 15.48 -8.72 18.62
CA GLN A 64 14.50 -8.01 17.81
C GLN A 64 14.04 -8.89 16.65
N PHE A 65 12.79 -9.33 16.70
CA PHE A 65 12.09 -9.99 15.61
C PHE A 65 11.03 -9.05 15.02
N GLU A 66 11.08 -8.88 13.70
CA GLU A 66 10.21 -7.95 12.97
C GLU A 66 9.14 -8.68 12.16
N GLN A 67 9.52 -9.72 11.42
CA GLN A 67 8.61 -10.55 10.64
C GLN A 67 9.30 -11.84 10.19
N TYR A 68 8.48 -12.82 9.83
CA TYR A 68 8.88 -14.00 9.09
C TYR A 68 8.30 -13.93 7.67
N THR A 69 9.09 -14.28 6.68
CA THR A 69 8.67 -14.38 5.27
C THR A 69 9.03 -15.77 4.76
N ASP A 70 8.06 -16.44 4.14
CA ASP A 70 8.28 -17.66 3.38
C ASP A 70 7.98 -17.40 1.89
N ASP A 71 9.02 -17.46 1.06
CA ASP A 71 8.92 -17.18 -0.37
C ASP A 71 8.17 -18.29 -1.13
N LYS A 72 8.13 -19.51 -0.59
CA LYS A 72 7.51 -20.68 -1.27
C LYS A 72 5.99 -20.59 -1.27
N THR A 73 5.41 -20.11 -0.17
CA THR A 73 3.96 -20.00 0.04
C THR A 73 3.44 -18.56 -0.04
N ASP A 74 4.30 -17.60 -0.39
CA ASP A 74 4.04 -16.15 -0.26
C ASP A 74 3.35 -15.83 1.09
N THR A 75 3.98 -16.28 2.18
CA THR A 75 3.49 -16.05 3.54
C THR A 75 4.32 -14.98 4.22
N VAL A 76 3.67 -13.94 4.78
CA VAL A 76 4.34 -12.95 5.63
C VAL A 76 3.64 -12.82 6.97
N ILE A 77 4.36 -13.08 8.05
CA ILE A 77 3.83 -13.01 9.42
C ILE A 77 4.61 -11.95 10.19
N TYR A 78 3.92 -10.87 10.56
CA TYR A 78 4.52 -9.73 11.24
C TYR A 78 4.54 -9.95 12.76
N ALA A 79 5.61 -9.48 13.40
CA ALA A 79 5.62 -9.33 14.86
C ALA A 79 4.56 -8.30 15.29
N PHE A 80 3.87 -8.55 16.40
CA PHE A 80 2.75 -7.74 16.89
C PHE A 80 3.12 -6.25 17.02
N ASN A 81 4.26 -5.92 17.63
CA ASN A 81 4.68 -4.53 17.79
C ASN A 81 4.97 -3.85 16.43
N LYS A 82 5.49 -4.59 15.45
CA LYS A 82 5.66 -4.08 14.09
C LYS A 82 4.32 -3.85 13.41
N MET A 83 3.41 -4.83 13.52
CA MET A 83 2.05 -4.72 12.98
C MET A 83 1.35 -3.47 13.52
N VAL A 84 1.39 -3.22 14.83
CA VAL A 84 0.78 -2.02 15.43
C VAL A 84 1.34 -0.72 14.84
N LYS A 85 2.67 -0.62 14.62
CA LYS A 85 3.27 0.55 13.96
C LYS A 85 2.76 0.73 12.52
N LEU A 86 2.59 -0.36 11.78
CA LEU A 86 2.08 -0.32 10.40
C LEU A 86 0.58 0.07 10.39
N LEU A 87 -0.20 -0.43 11.34
CA LEU A 87 -1.62 -0.06 11.49
C LEU A 87 -1.79 1.42 11.88
N LEU A 88 -0.96 1.95 12.79
CA LEU A 88 -0.94 3.38 13.18
C LEU A 88 -0.58 4.34 12.03
N SER A 89 0.01 3.83 10.95
CA SER A 89 0.29 4.57 9.72
C SER A 89 -0.70 4.23 8.60
N CYS A 90 -1.79 3.52 8.91
CA CYS A 90 -2.80 3.06 7.96
C CYS A 90 -2.20 2.37 6.74
N ASN A 91 -1.13 1.58 6.92
CA ASN A 91 -0.43 0.95 5.80
C ASN A 91 -1.37 0.02 5.00
N PRO A 92 -1.56 0.24 3.69
CA PRO A 92 -2.58 -0.46 2.90
C PRO A 92 -2.43 -1.99 2.90
N ASN A 93 -1.20 -2.51 2.93
CA ASN A 93 -0.92 -3.94 2.83
C ASN A 93 -1.14 -4.69 4.15
N THR A 94 -1.16 -3.99 5.28
CA THR A 94 -1.38 -4.62 6.59
C THR A 94 -2.75 -4.33 7.16
N ILE A 95 -3.30 -3.14 6.90
CA ILE A 95 -4.60 -2.74 7.44
C ILE A 95 -5.73 -3.61 6.87
N GLU A 96 -5.59 -4.13 5.64
CA GLU A 96 -6.54 -5.05 5.02
C GLU A 96 -6.74 -6.35 5.81
N LEU A 97 -5.79 -6.75 6.63
CA LEU A 97 -5.92 -7.92 7.50
C LEU A 97 -6.99 -7.73 8.59
N LEU A 98 -7.36 -6.48 8.91
CA LEU A 98 -8.41 -6.14 9.88
C LEU A 98 -9.83 -6.12 9.28
N GLY A 99 -9.94 -6.26 7.95
CA GLY A 99 -11.18 -6.12 7.19
C GLY A 99 -11.55 -7.35 6.35
N LEU A 100 -11.01 -8.52 6.69
CA LEU A 100 -11.33 -9.75 5.98
C LEU A 100 -12.74 -10.25 6.35
N ASN A 101 -13.35 -10.99 5.42
CA ASN A 101 -14.53 -11.77 5.77
C ASN A 101 -14.18 -12.88 6.78
N PRO A 102 -15.11 -13.32 7.64
CA PRO A 102 -14.87 -14.36 8.65
C PRO A 102 -14.22 -15.63 8.12
N GLU A 103 -14.62 -16.10 6.93
CA GLU A 103 -14.12 -17.30 6.26
C GLU A 103 -12.69 -17.15 5.73
N HIS A 104 -12.21 -15.92 5.55
CA HIS A 104 -10.85 -15.64 5.09
C HIS A 104 -9.83 -15.61 6.24
N TYR A 105 -10.27 -15.69 7.49
CA TYR A 105 -9.39 -15.92 8.64
C TYR A 105 -9.10 -17.41 8.80
N LEU A 106 -7.91 -17.84 8.37
CA LEU A 106 -7.46 -19.23 8.44
C LEU A 106 -7.13 -19.67 9.89
N TYR A 107 -6.74 -18.71 10.72
CA TYR A 107 -6.53 -18.88 12.14
C TYR A 107 -6.76 -17.56 12.87
N LEU A 108 -7.46 -17.63 14.02
CA LEU A 108 -7.73 -16.48 14.87
C LEU A 108 -7.93 -16.97 16.31
N ASN A 109 -7.15 -16.45 17.25
CA ASN A 109 -7.35 -16.69 18.68
C ASN A 109 -7.96 -15.46 19.38
N ASP A 110 -8.16 -15.52 20.69
CA ASP A 110 -8.81 -14.45 21.46
C ASP A 110 -8.02 -13.14 21.46
N ILE A 111 -6.68 -13.20 21.41
CA ILE A 111 -5.83 -12.01 21.29
C ILE A 111 -6.02 -11.37 19.91
N GLY A 112 -5.99 -12.18 18.85
CA GLY A 112 -6.26 -11.71 17.49
C GLY A 112 -7.68 -11.13 17.36
N ARG A 113 -8.68 -11.75 17.98
CA ARG A 113 -10.06 -11.25 18.02
C ARG A 113 -10.14 -9.90 18.73
N THR A 114 -9.47 -9.75 19.86
CA THR A 114 -9.39 -8.47 20.59
C THR A 114 -8.81 -7.37 19.70
N LEU A 115 -7.78 -7.68 18.90
CA LEU A 115 -7.22 -6.73 17.93
C LEU A 115 -8.25 -6.32 16.86
N LEU A 116 -9.01 -7.27 16.31
CA LEU A 116 -10.05 -7.00 15.30
C LEU A 116 -11.21 -6.16 15.86
N GLU A 117 -11.64 -6.43 17.08
CA GLU A 117 -12.68 -5.66 17.78
C GLU A 117 -12.24 -4.20 18.01
N ASN A 118 -10.94 -3.97 18.17
CA ASN A 118 -10.34 -2.65 18.38
C ASN A 118 -9.79 -2.02 17.09
N LYS A 119 -10.12 -2.54 15.90
CA LYS A 119 -9.55 -2.05 14.62
C LYS A 119 -9.73 -0.55 14.37
N LYS A 120 -10.81 0.05 14.92
CA LYS A 120 -11.09 1.49 14.79
C LYS A 120 -10.05 2.37 15.47
N LEU A 121 -9.33 1.87 16.48
CA LEU A 121 -8.27 2.62 17.17
C LEU A 121 -7.12 3.04 16.25
N PHE A 122 -6.92 2.32 15.14
CA PHE A 122 -5.84 2.58 14.20
C PHE A 122 -6.23 3.55 13.07
N LEU A 123 -7.51 3.88 12.92
CA LEU A 123 -8.00 4.72 11.83
C LEU A 123 -7.82 6.19 12.14
N SER A 124 -7.26 6.93 11.19
CA SER A 124 -7.04 8.37 11.27
C SER A 124 -6.95 8.97 9.86
N LYS A 125 -6.90 10.30 9.74
CA LYS A 125 -6.71 10.98 8.45
C LYS A 125 -5.38 10.62 7.78
N ARG A 126 -4.43 9.98 8.48
CA ARG A 126 -3.23 9.38 7.88
C ARG A 126 -3.55 8.39 6.76
N ALA A 127 -4.75 7.79 6.75
CA ALA A 127 -5.21 6.94 5.65
C ALA A 127 -5.16 7.66 4.31
N ALA A 128 -5.51 8.95 4.25
CA ALA A 128 -5.46 9.73 3.00
C ALA A 128 -4.05 9.77 2.41
N GLN A 129 -3.06 10.14 3.22
CA GLN A 129 -1.67 10.21 2.77
C GLN A 129 -1.10 8.82 2.43
N SER A 130 -1.40 7.82 3.26
CA SER A 130 -0.87 6.46 3.12
C SER A 130 -1.41 5.77 1.85
N PHE A 131 -2.73 5.82 1.64
CA PHE A 131 -3.35 5.26 0.45
C PHE A 131 -3.10 6.10 -0.80
N GLY A 132 -3.14 7.44 -0.71
CA GLY A 132 -2.82 8.32 -1.83
C GLY A 132 -1.39 8.14 -2.34
N GLY A 133 -0.40 8.15 -1.45
CA GLY A 133 0.99 7.92 -1.83
C GLY A 133 1.25 6.51 -2.40
N TYR A 134 0.51 5.50 -1.93
CA TYR A 134 0.59 4.15 -2.47
C TYR A 134 -0.10 4.04 -3.85
N ALA A 135 -1.28 4.64 -4.02
CA ALA A 135 -1.99 4.71 -5.29
C ALA A 135 -1.15 5.43 -6.35
N ASP A 136 -0.55 6.57 -6.00
CA ASP A 136 0.39 7.29 -6.86
C ASP A 136 1.57 6.41 -7.30
N ALA A 137 2.12 5.62 -6.37
CA ALA A 137 3.20 4.70 -6.68
C ALA A 137 2.75 3.56 -7.61
N GLN A 138 1.52 3.06 -7.45
CA GLN A 138 0.94 2.05 -8.34
C GLN A 138 0.63 2.61 -9.73
N LEU A 139 0.09 3.83 -9.81
CA LEU A 139 -0.14 4.52 -11.07
C LEU A 139 1.17 4.76 -11.83
N ARG A 140 2.21 5.26 -11.15
CA ARG A 140 3.54 5.41 -11.74
C ARG A 140 4.10 4.07 -12.24
N ARG A 141 3.90 2.98 -11.50
CA ARG A 141 4.33 1.64 -11.94
C ARG A 141 3.56 1.16 -13.17
N LEU A 142 2.27 1.46 -13.26
CA LEU A 142 1.44 1.15 -14.42
C LEU A 142 1.91 1.95 -15.64
N GLN A 143 2.04 3.27 -15.50
CA GLN A 143 2.56 4.16 -16.55
C GLN A 143 3.95 3.75 -17.01
N ASN A 144 4.85 3.39 -16.08
CA ASN A 144 6.19 2.92 -16.41
C ASN A 144 6.21 1.57 -17.11
N ALA A 145 5.22 0.70 -16.85
CA ALA A 145 5.12 -0.58 -17.53
C ALA A 145 4.59 -0.40 -18.96
N LEU A 146 3.64 0.51 -19.16
CA LEU A 146 3.13 0.90 -20.47
C LEU A 146 4.19 1.65 -21.29
N ALA A 147 4.96 2.52 -20.64
CA ALA A 147 6.00 3.31 -21.29
C ALA A 147 7.23 2.51 -21.75
N ARG A 148 7.33 1.23 -21.38
CA ARG A 148 8.41 0.34 -21.82
C ARG A 148 8.21 -0.19 -23.24
N ASP A 149 6.99 -0.14 -23.79
CA ASP A 149 6.70 -0.72 -25.11
C ASP A 149 6.87 0.28 -26.27
N THR A 150 7.09 1.60 -26.05
CA THR A 150 6.95 2.55 -27.19
C THR A 150 7.63 3.92 -27.14
N PHE A 151 8.64 4.21 -26.31
CA PHE A 151 9.00 5.63 -26.12
C PHE A 151 10.31 6.05 -26.82
N PRO A 152 10.24 6.82 -27.93
CA PRO A 152 11.29 7.76 -28.30
C PRO A 152 11.65 8.62 -27.09
N GLN A 153 12.91 9.04 -27.02
CA GLN A 153 13.46 9.76 -25.88
C GLN A 153 12.60 10.96 -25.42
N ILE A 154 11.99 11.68 -26.38
CA ILE A 154 11.11 12.84 -26.13
C ILE A 154 9.90 12.47 -25.27
N GLU A 155 9.23 11.37 -25.57
CA GLU A 155 8.03 10.98 -24.84
C GLU A 155 8.38 10.44 -23.44
N LYS A 156 9.58 9.90 -23.25
CA LYS A 156 10.09 9.48 -21.94
C LYS A 156 10.26 10.69 -21.02
N GLU A 157 10.85 11.78 -21.52
CA GLU A 157 10.95 13.05 -20.80
C GLU A 157 9.58 13.65 -20.52
N GLN A 158 8.63 13.55 -21.46
CA GLN A 158 7.24 14.00 -21.26
C GLN A 158 6.54 13.29 -20.11
N ASN A 159 6.77 11.98 -19.97
CA ASN A 159 6.18 11.19 -18.88
C ASN A 159 6.84 11.46 -17.53
N ILE A 160 8.16 11.66 -17.49
CA ILE A 160 8.86 12.08 -16.27
C ILE A 160 8.33 13.46 -15.85
N TYR A 161 8.21 14.40 -16.78
CA TYR A 161 7.65 15.73 -16.52
C TYR A 161 6.22 15.66 -15.98
N ASN A 162 5.32 14.90 -16.62
CA ASN A 162 3.95 14.74 -16.15
C ASN A 162 3.89 14.11 -14.74
N SER A 163 4.77 13.13 -14.46
CA SER A 163 4.86 12.48 -13.15
C SER A 163 5.36 13.41 -12.06
N VAL A 164 6.41 14.20 -12.35
CA VAL A 164 6.95 15.20 -11.42
C VAL A 164 5.93 16.32 -11.22
N LYS A 165 5.29 16.81 -12.29
CA LYS A 165 4.25 17.84 -12.24
C LYS A 165 3.06 17.40 -11.42
N ASN A 166 2.53 16.20 -11.63
CA ASN A 166 1.39 15.69 -10.86
C ASN A 166 1.75 15.47 -9.39
N ALA A 167 2.95 14.95 -9.10
CA ALA A 167 3.46 14.85 -7.73
C ALA A 167 3.61 16.22 -7.07
N MET A 168 4.03 17.26 -7.82
CA MET A 168 4.11 18.64 -7.35
C MET A 168 2.75 19.33 -7.21
N LEU A 169 1.77 19.00 -8.06
CA LEU A 169 0.40 19.51 -7.94
C LEU A 169 -0.29 18.98 -6.68
N SER A 170 -0.10 17.69 -6.37
CA SER A 170 -0.52 17.08 -5.10
C SER A 170 0.23 17.67 -3.89
N PHE A 171 1.49 18.06 -4.08
CA PHE A 171 2.26 18.78 -3.07
C PHE A 171 1.72 20.20 -2.84
N ASN A 172 1.44 20.95 -3.92
CA ASN A 172 0.92 22.32 -3.87
C ASN A 172 -0.51 22.40 -3.32
N SER A 173 -1.34 21.38 -3.50
CA SER A 173 -2.68 21.31 -2.90
C SER A 173 -2.65 20.97 -1.40
N THR A 174 -1.57 20.35 -0.92
CA THR A 174 -1.36 20.00 0.51
C THR A 174 -0.76 21.15 1.31
N PHE A 175 0.00 22.05 0.68
CA PHE A 175 0.66 23.20 1.31
C PHE A 175 0.14 24.50 0.68
N HIS A 176 -1.08 24.88 1.04
CA HIS A 176 -1.72 26.10 0.56
C HIS A 176 -0.86 27.35 0.84
N ASP A 177 -0.73 28.18 -0.20
CA ASP A 177 -0.22 29.56 -0.24
C ASP A 177 1.31 29.76 -0.37
N PHE A 178 1.76 29.88 -1.63
CA PHE A 178 3.08 30.37 -2.02
C PHE A 178 3.16 31.90 -1.89
N GLU A 179 3.61 32.41 -0.74
CA GLU A 179 4.04 33.82 -0.60
C GLU A 179 5.58 34.00 -0.65
N SER A 180 6.36 32.91 -0.57
CA SER A 180 7.81 32.96 -0.29
C SER A 180 8.72 32.31 -1.36
N GLY A 181 8.18 31.96 -2.54
CA GLY A 181 8.96 31.39 -3.65
C GLY A 181 8.12 30.95 -4.84
N SER A 182 8.77 30.43 -5.89
CA SER A 182 8.16 29.81 -7.07
C SER A 182 9.04 28.68 -7.59
N ILE A 183 8.43 27.55 -7.96
CA ILE A 183 9.12 26.47 -8.69
C ILE A 183 8.32 26.17 -9.95
N GLU A 184 9.00 26.22 -11.09
CA GLU A 184 8.49 25.83 -12.39
C GLU A 184 9.36 24.70 -12.93
N ILE A 185 8.70 23.64 -13.36
CA ILE A 185 9.34 22.50 -14.00
C ILE A 185 8.81 22.48 -15.43
N PHE A 186 9.68 22.22 -16.40
CA PHE A 186 9.34 22.23 -17.82
C PHE A 186 10.30 21.36 -18.61
N ILE A 187 9.93 21.03 -19.84
CA ILE A 187 10.80 20.33 -20.78
C ILE A 187 11.29 21.34 -21.80
N ASP A 188 12.59 21.31 -22.08
CA ASP A 188 13.19 22.11 -23.13
C ASP A 188 14.25 21.27 -23.87
N LYS A 189 14.85 21.85 -24.91
CA LYS A 189 15.96 21.26 -25.64
C LYS A 189 17.10 20.92 -24.67
N ALA A 190 17.59 19.69 -24.72
CA ALA A 190 18.61 19.23 -23.79
C ALA A 190 19.91 20.04 -23.92
N VAL A 191 20.57 20.25 -22.79
CA VAL A 191 21.95 20.75 -22.77
C VAL A 191 22.93 19.59 -22.97
N ASN A 192 22.56 18.38 -22.53
CA ASN A 192 23.31 17.16 -22.77
C ASN A 192 23.26 16.77 -24.27
N PRO A 193 24.41 16.66 -24.98
CA PRO A 193 24.46 16.28 -26.40
C PRO A 193 23.94 14.87 -26.71
N GLU A 194 23.85 14.00 -25.70
CA GLU A 194 23.33 12.63 -25.83
C GLU A 194 21.80 12.56 -25.74
N LEU A 195 21.14 13.71 -25.52
CA LEU A 195 19.70 13.82 -25.32
C LEU A 195 19.10 14.84 -26.31
N GLU A 196 17.88 14.58 -26.82
CA GLU A 196 17.12 15.56 -27.62
C GLU A 196 16.42 16.61 -26.73
N THR A 197 15.78 16.18 -25.65
CA THR A 197 15.08 17.04 -24.67
C THR A 197 15.47 16.65 -23.25
N GLU A 198 15.32 17.59 -22.32
CA GLU A 198 15.64 17.40 -20.90
C GLU A 198 14.64 18.17 -20.03
N ILE A 199 14.47 17.73 -18.80
CA ILE A 199 13.63 18.41 -17.81
C ILE A 199 14.46 19.45 -17.06
N PHE A 200 13.97 20.68 -17.08
CA PHE A 200 14.54 21.82 -16.38
C PHE A 200 13.68 22.23 -15.19
N VAL A 201 14.33 22.85 -14.21
CA VAL A 201 13.70 23.42 -13.02
C VAL A 201 14.16 24.87 -12.87
N ASN A 202 13.20 25.79 -12.92
CA ASN A 202 13.37 27.16 -12.43
C ASN A 202 12.88 27.19 -10.99
N ALA A 203 13.73 27.61 -10.04
CA ALA A 203 13.36 27.69 -8.63
C ALA A 203 13.82 29.01 -8.01
N ASP A 204 12.89 29.72 -7.39
CA ASP A 204 13.15 30.85 -6.51
C ASP A 204 12.57 30.50 -5.13
N LEU A 205 13.41 30.35 -4.11
CA LEU A 205 13.00 29.96 -2.77
C LEU A 205 13.63 30.91 -1.75
N LYS A 206 12.80 31.61 -0.98
CA LYS A 206 13.26 32.56 0.04
C LYS A 206 12.62 32.22 1.38
N HIS A 207 13.42 32.04 2.43
CA HIS A 207 12.92 31.71 3.77
C HIS A 207 12.02 30.45 3.81
N TYR A 208 12.35 29.43 3.03
CA TYR A 208 11.53 28.22 2.88
C TYR A 208 11.84 27.16 3.96
N PRO A 209 10.82 26.45 4.50
CA PRO A 209 11.05 25.42 5.52
C PRO A 209 11.91 24.25 5.00
N LEU A 210 12.95 23.90 5.77
CA LEU A 210 13.91 22.86 5.38
C LEU A 210 13.28 21.46 5.25
N ARG A 211 12.30 21.12 6.10
CA ARG A 211 11.61 19.81 6.06
C ARG A 211 10.83 19.65 4.76
N ASP A 212 10.17 20.71 4.33
CA ASP A 212 9.37 20.71 3.11
C ASP A 212 10.27 20.68 1.88
N TYR A 213 11.41 21.38 1.92
CA TYR A 213 12.43 21.29 0.85
C TYR A 213 12.96 19.86 0.71
N ALA A 214 13.30 19.23 1.84
CA ALA A 214 13.81 17.86 1.86
C ALA A 214 12.76 16.86 1.32
N SER A 215 11.49 17.04 1.70
CA SER A 215 10.37 16.22 1.20
C SER A 215 10.19 16.39 -0.32
N MET A 216 10.17 17.65 -0.80
CA MET A 216 10.04 17.99 -2.21
C MET A 216 11.18 17.40 -3.06
N TRP A 217 12.43 17.56 -2.61
CA TRP A 217 13.60 16.96 -3.24
C TRP A 217 13.50 15.44 -3.27
N ASN A 218 13.10 14.81 -2.16
CA ASN A 218 12.92 13.36 -2.11
C ASN A 218 11.85 12.87 -3.11
N THR A 219 10.75 13.60 -3.27
CA THR A 219 9.72 13.28 -4.27
C THR A 219 10.30 13.32 -5.68
N MET A 220 10.98 14.40 -6.08
CA MET A 220 11.61 14.52 -7.41
C MET A 220 12.65 13.42 -7.65
N ASN A 221 13.55 13.22 -6.69
CA ASN A 221 14.62 12.23 -6.80
C ASN A 221 14.08 10.80 -6.90
N ASN A 222 13.00 10.49 -6.16
CA ASN A 222 12.34 9.18 -6.27
C ASN A 222 11.75 8.97 -7.67
N VAL A 223 11.11 9.99 -8.26
CA VAL A 223 10.58 9.92 -9.63
C VAL A 223 11.72 9.68 -10.63
N ILE A 224 12.78 10.50 -10.60
CA ILE A 224 13.93 10.36 -11.52
C ILE A 224 14.56 8.97 -11.40
N ARG A 225 14.86 8.53 -10.18
CA ARG A 225 15.50 7.23 -9.91
C ARG A 225 14.66 6.05 -10.37
N ASP A 226 13.34 6.14 -10.27
CA ASP A 226 12.45 5.07 -10.73
C ASP A 226 12.43 4.97 -12.26
N TYR A 227 12.63 6.08 -12.98
CA TYR A 227 12.79 6.09 -14.43
C TYR A 227 14.18 5.63 -14.90
N GLU A 228 15.26 5.91 -14.16
CA GLU A 228 16.60 5.37 -14.47
C GLU A 228 16.66 3.83 -14.41
N LYS A 229 15.85 3.23 -13.53
CA LYS A 229 15.73 1.76 -13.40
C LYS A 229 14.98 1.11 -14.56
N ILE A 230 14.32 1.87 -15.44
CA ILE A 230 13.53 1.34 -16.56
C ILE A 230 14.40 0.57 -17.58
N GLY A 231 15.72 0.77 -17.59
CA GLY A 231 16.64 0.05 -18.48
C GLY A 231 17.34 -1.19 -17.90
N LYS A 232 17.25 -1.48 -16.59
CA LYS A 232 18.01 -2.59 -15.98
C LYS A 232 17.07 -3.61 -15.32
N ARG A 233 16.86 -4.71 -16.04
CA ARG A 233 16.22 -5.98 -15.63
C ARG A 233 14.78 -5.84 -15.13
N ASN A 234 13.82 -6.20 -15.99
CA ASN A 234 12.68 -7.07 -15.65
C ASN A 234 11.95 -7.51 -16.94
N LYS A 235 11.51 -8.77 -16.99
CA LYS A 235 10.73 -9.34 -18.10
C LYS A 235 9.48 -8.50 -18.39
N LYS A 236 9.06 -8.45 -19.67
CA LYS A 236 7.77 -7.90 -20.10
C LYS A 236 6.67 -8.45 -19.19
N LYS A 237 5.88 -7.56 -18.58
CA LYS A 237 4.65 -7.97 -17.90
C LYS A 237 3.62 -8.24 -18.98
N ASP A 238 2.96 -9.39 -18.91
CA ASP A 238 1.84 -9.66 -19.80
C ASP A 238 0.63 -8.76 -19.45
N ASP A 239 -0.35 -8.73 -20.34
CA ASP A 239 -1.57 -7.94 -20.19
C ASP A 239 -2.35 -8.30 -18.91
N ALA A 240 -2.35 -9.57 -18.54
CA ALA A 240 -3.02 -10.02 -17.31
C ALA A 240 -2.37 -9.40 -16.05
N HIS A 241 -1.05 -9.27 -16.03
CA HIS A 241 -0.35 -8.58 -14.94
C HIS A 241 -0.65 -7.08 -14.94
N LEU A 242 -0.67 -6.42 -16.10
CA LEU A 242 -1.02 -5.00 -16.20
C LEU A 242 -2.46 -4.74 -15.70
N ASN A 243 -3.40 -5.56 -16.13
CA ASN A 243 -4.81 -5.48 -15.72
C ASN A 243 -4.99 -5.79 -14.22
N LYS A 244 -4.25 -6.77 -13.67
CA LYS A 244 -4.20 -7.02 -12.21
C LYS A 244 -3.68 -5.78 -11.45
N HIS A 245 -2.67 -5.10 -11.99
CA HIS A 245 -2.14 -3.86 -11.39
C HIS A 245 -3.14 -2.69 -11.46
N ALA A 246 -3.80 -2.49 -12.60
CA ALA A 246 -4.82 -1.47 -12.77
C ALA A 246 -6.02 -1.69 -11.84
N MET A 247 -6.48 -2.94 -11.72
CA MET A 247 -7.55 -3.31 -10.77
C MET A 247 -7.14 -3.00 -9.33
N HIS A 248 -5.91 -3.37 -8.95
CA HIS A 248 -5.42 -3.12 -7.58
C HIS A 248 -5.34 -1.62 -7.26
N LEU A 249 -5.00 -0.77 -8.23
CA LEU A 249 -5.02 0.69 -8.08
C LEU A 249 -6.43 1.18 -7.70
N ILE A 250 -7.46 0.78 -8.45
CA ILE A 250 -8.85 1.17 -8.16
C ILE A 250 -9.31 0.62 -6.80
N ARG A 251 -8.95 -0.62 -6.48
CA ARG A 251 -9.23 -1.23 -5.16
C ARG A 251 -8.63 -0.41 -4.01
N LEU A 252 -7.45 0.20 -4.20
CA LEU A 252 -6.82 1.03 -3.16
C LEU A 252 -7.64 2.27 -2.85
N PHE A 253 -8.12 2.99 -3.88
CA PHE A 253 -9.02 4.13 -3.69
C PHE A 253 -10.31 3.73 -2.98
N LEU A 254 -10.95 2.65 -3.44
CA LEU A 254 -12.19 2.15 -2.84
C LEU A 254 -12.05 1.85 -1.34
N MET A 255 -10.95 1.21 -0.95
CA MET A 255 -10.68 0.93 0.47
C MET A 255 -10.36 2.19 1.26
N ALA A 256 -9.62 3.14 0.68
CA ALA A 256 -9.34 4.43 1.31
C ALA A 256 -10.62 5.22 1.57
N LEU A 257 -11.57 5.17 0.63
CA LEU A 257 -12.88 5.80 0.75
C LEU A 257 -13.73 5.13 1.84
N ASP A 258 -13.72 3.80 1.95
CA ASP A 258 -14.41 3.12 3.06
C ASP A 258 -13.84 3.55 4.44
N ILE A 259 -12.52 3.73 4.53
CA ILE A 259 -11.90 4.22 5.77
C ILE A 259 -12.30 5.67 6.04
N LEU A 260 -12.12 6.58 5.07
CA LEU A 260 -12.32 8.01 5.27
C LEU A 260 -13.80 8.40 5.39
N GLU A 261 -14.70 7.78 4.61
CA GLU A 261 -16.12 8.13 4.60
C GLU A 261 -16.92 7.39 5.67
N LYS A 262 -16.51 6.17 6.05
CA LYS A 262 -17.31 5.29 6.92
C LYS A 262 -16.59 4.89 8.22
N GLY A 263 -15.28 5.10 8.32
CA GLY A 263 -14.49 4.58 9.43
C GLY A 263 -14.46 3.05 9.46
N GLU A 264 -14.50 2.42 8.28
CA GLU A 264 -14.54 0.97 8.13
C GLU A 264 -13.38 0.44 7.30
N VAL A 265 -12.85 -0.72 7.71
CA VAL A 265 -11.87 -1.47 6.91
C VAL A 265 -12.61 -2.61 6.24
N ASN A 266 -12.81 -2.48 4.92
CA ASN A 266 -13.46 -3.49 4.09
C ASN A 266 -12.53 -3.98 2.98
N THR A 267 -12.03 -5.20 3.14
CA THR A 267 -11.06 -5.80 2.22
C THR A 267 -11.75 -6.52 1.07
N TYR A 268 -12.84 -7.22 1.35
CA TYR A 268 -13.60 -7.95 0.33
C TYR A 268 -14.49 -6.99 -0.47
N ARG A 269 -14.31 -6.96 -1.79
CA ARG A 269 -14.96 -5.97 -2.67
C ARG A 269 -16.22 -6.53 -3.32
N GLU A 270 -17.17 -6.98 -2.52
CA GLU A 270 -18.44 -7.53 -3.03
C GLU A 270 -19.19 -6.53 -3.92
N LYS A 271 -19.33 -5.28 -3.46
CA LYS A 271 -20.10 -4.24 -4.15
C LYS A 271 -19.47 -3.79 -5.47
N GLU A 272 -18.15 -3.79 -5.55
CA GLU A 272 -17.38 -3.37 -6.72
C GLU A 272 -16.76 -4.56 -7.45
N HIS A 273 -17.21 -5.79 -7.16
CA HIS A 273 -16.63 -7.01 -7.69
C HIS A 273 -16.61 -6.99 -9.22
N ASP A 274 -17.77 -6.75 -9.84
CA ASP A 274 -17.91 -6.72 -11.29
C ASP A 274 -17.00 -5.66 -11.94
N LEU A 275 -16.91 -4.47 -11.34
CA LEU A 275 -16.02 -3.41 -11.82
C LEU A 275 -14.55 -3.85 -11.78
N LEU A 276 -14.11 -4.42 -10.65
CA LEU A 276 -12.73 -4.86 -10.48
C LEU A 276 -12.41 -6.04 -11.41
N MET A 277 -13.35 -6.95 -11.62
CA MET A 277 -13.19 -8.07 -12.55
C MET A 277 -13.18 -7.61 -14.01
N ASP A 278 -14.00 -6.62 -14.39
CA ASP A 278 -13.96 -5.99 -15.71
C ASP A 278 -12.58 -5.39 -16.00
N ILE A 279 -11.98 -4.68 -15.04
CA ILE A 279 -10.61 -4.16 -15.17
C ILE A 279 -9.61 -5.31 -15.26
N ARG A 280 -9.72 -6.31 -14.38
CA ARG A 280 -8.81 -7.48 -14.32
C ARG A 280 -8.84 -8.30 -15.62
N PHE A 281 -9.99 -8.42 -16.28
CA PHE A 281 -10.16 -9.13 -17.54
C PHE A 281 -9.90 -8.25 -18.78
N GLY A 282 -9.41 -7.02 -18.60
CA GLY A 282 -8.94 -6.18 -19.70
C GLY A 282 -10.04 -5.46 -20.46
N ARG A 283 -11.25 -5.32 -19.90
CA ARG A 283 -12.35 -4.56 -20.53
C ARG A 283 -11.99 -3.09 -20.81
N TYR A 284 -11.06 -2.56 -20.03
CA TYR A 284 -10.53 -1.20 -20.15
C TYR A 284 -9.20 -1.14 -20.90
N GLN A 285 -8.66 -2.26 -21.36
CA GLN A 285 -7.40 -2.32 -22.09
C GLN A 285 -7.65 -2.24 -23.61
N LYS A 286 -6.85 -1.42 -24.30
CA LYS A 286 -6.82 -1.29 -25.76
C LYS A 286 -6.01 -2.43 -26.37
N GLU A 287 -6.17 -2.63 -27.68
CA GLU A 287 -5.40 -3.63 -28.45
C GLU A 287 -3.88 -3.39 -28.43
N ASP A 288 -3.44 -2.15 -28.20
CA ASP A 288 -2.03 -1.77 -28.08
C ASP A 288 -1.44 -1.99 -26.68
N GLY A 289 -2.21 -2.57 -25.76
CA GLY A 289 -1.82 -2.84 -24.37
C GLY A 289 -2.02 -1.66 -23.41
N THR A 290 -2.33 -0.46 -23.90
CA THR A 290 -2.66 0.72 -23.08
C THR A 290 -4.11 0.69 -22.58
N PHE A 291 -4.56 1.70 -21.83
CA PHE A 291 -5.92 1.75 -21.29
C PHE A 291 -6.79 2.79 -22.01
N HIS A 292 -8.08 2.51 -22.11
CA HIS A 292 -9.11 3.45 -22.57
C HIS A 292 -9.19 4.68 -21.68
N ASP A 293 -9.56 5.82 -22.26
CA ASP A 293 -9.69 7.09 -21.55
C ASP A 293 -10.69 6.99 -20.40
N SER A 294 -11.71 6.14 -20.53
CA SER A 294 -12.68 5.81 -19.48
C SER A 294 -12.05 5.26 -18.21
N PHE A 295 -10.91 4.56 -18.28
CA PHE A 295 -10.16 4.13 -17.10
C PHE A 295 -9.52 5.31 -16.36
N TYR A 296 -8.93 6.25 -17.11
CA TYR A 296 -8.29 7.44 -16.54
C TYR A 296 -9.31 8.45 -16.02
N GLU A 297 -10.48 8.57 -16.67
CA GLU A 297 -11.61 9.35 -16.15
C GLU A 297 -12.11 8.80 -14.82
N MET A 298 -12.26 7.47 -14.71
CA MET A 298 -12.63 6.79 -13.46
C MET A 298 -11.58 7.03 -12.36
N LEU A 299 -10.29 6.94 -12.71
CA LEU A 299 -9.20 7.23 -11.78
C LEU A 299 -9.27 8.67 -11.25
N ALA A 300 -9.47 9.65 -12.13
CA ALA A 300 -9.59 11.05 -11.76
C ALA A 300 -10.83 11.32 -10.87
N GLU A 301 -11.93 10.60 -11.10
CA GLU A 301 -13.11 10.65 -10.24
C GLU A 301 -12.79 10.14 -8.83
N TYR A 302 -12.08 9.01 -8.71
CA TYR A 302 -11.67 8.47 -7.42
C TYR A 302 -10.66 9.37 -6.70
N GLU A 303 -9.72 9.99 -7.40
CA GLU A 303 -8.80 10.99 -6.83
C GLU A 303 -9.56 12.18 -6.25
N LYS A 304 -10.50 12.74 -7.02
CA LYS A 304 -11.34 13.86 -6.57
C LYS A 304 -12.20 13.48 -5.37
N ARG A 305 -12.77 12.27 -5.36
CA ARG A 305 -13.56 11.77 -4.23
C ARG A 305 -12.69 11.53 -3.00
N LEU A 306 -11.47 11.02 -3.17
CA LEU A 306 -10.52 10.85 -2.08
C LEU A 306 -10.14 12.19 -1.45
N GLU A 307 -9.88 13.21 -2.27
CA GLU A 307 -9.62 14.58 -1.80
C GLU A 307 -10.80 15.13 -1.00
N TYR A 308 -12.02 14.97 -1.53
CA TYR A 308 -13.24 15.36 -0.84
C TYR A 308 -13.41 14.62 0.49
N ALA A 309 -13.26 13.30 0.51
CA ALA A 309 -13.37 12.48 1.72
C ALA A 309 -12.32 12.87 2.76
N THR A 310 -11.11 13.20 2.34
CA THR A 310 -10.02 13.67 3.22
C THR A 310 -10.40 14.98 3.93
N LYS A 311 -11.04 15.90 3.22
CA LYS A 311 -11.48 17.20 3.76
C LYS A 311 -12.72 17.09 4.66
N ASN A 312 -13.55 16.07 4.45
CA ASN A 312 -14.87 15.94 5.09
C ASN A 312 -15.02 14.70 5.99
N THR A 313 -13.92 14.01 6.32
CA THR A 313 -13.94 12.83 7.20
C THR A 313 -14.09 13.21 8.67
N ASP A 314 -14.86 12.39 9.40
CA ASP A 314 -14.98 12.45 10.86
C ASP A 314 -13.82 11.75 11.60
N LEU A 315 -12.89 11.11 10.87
CA LEU A 315 -11.72 10.49 11.47
C LEU A 315 -10.82 11.53 12.15
N PRO A 316 -10.17 11.19 13.28
CA PRO A 316 -9.23 12.08 13.92
C PRO A 316 -7.98 12.27 13.05
N ASP A 317 -7.30 13.41 13.19
CA ASP A 317 -6.03 13.66 12.48
C ASP A 317 -4.97 12.60 12.83
N GLU A 318 -4.99 12.14 14.08
CA GLU A 318 -4.05 11.19 14.68
C GLU A 318 -4.82 10.09 15.46
N PRO A 319 -4.37 8.83 15.44
CA PRO A 319 -5.00 7.77 16.23
C PRO A 319 -4.84 8.02 17.74
N ASP A 320 -5.74 7.48 18.56
CA ASP A 320 -5.64 7.58 20.01
C ASP A 320 -4.48 6.73 20.54
N LEU A 321 -3.31 7.34 20.63
CA LEU A 321 -2.07 6.68 21.06
C LEU A 321 -2.16 6.14 22.48
N LYS A 322 -3.00 6.72 23.36
CA LYS A 322 -3.17 6.25 24.73
C LYS A 322 -3.92 4.92 24.73
N GLN A 323 -5.06 4.84 24.03
CA GLN A 323 -5.82 3.60 23.92
C GLN A 323 -5.04 2.50 23.18
N VAL A 324 -4.31 2.86 22.12
CA VAL A 324 -3.43 1.90 21.43
C VAL A 324 -2.32 1.40 22.37
N GLN A 325 -1.71 2.28 23.17
CA GLN A 325 -0.71 1.89 24.15
C GLN A 325 -1.29 0.92 25.20
N GLU A 326 -2.49 1.19 25.72
CA GLU A 326 -3.17 0.31 26.68
C GLU A 326 -3.42 -1.09 26.08
N LEU A 327 -3.90 -1.16 24.84
CA LEU A 327 -4.07 -2.43 24.10
C LEU A 327 -2.73 -3.18 23.94
N VAL A 328 -1.68 -2.47 23.51
CA VAL A 328 -0.35 -3.06 23.30
C VAL A 328 0.23 -3.58 24.61
N MET A 329 0.12 -2.80 25.69
CA MET A 329 0.58 -3.20 27.01
C MET A 329 -0.16 -4.45 27.49
N ALA A 330 -1.49 -4.50 27.37
CA ALA A 330 -2.29 -5.65 27.78
C ALA A 330 -1.91 -6.94 27.03
N VAL A 331 -1.64 -6.85 25.72
CA VAL A 331 -1.20 -8.00 24.91
C VAL A 331 0.22 -8.42 25.29
N ASN A 332 1.16 -7.47 25.40
CA ASN A 332 2.55 -7.76 25.71
C ASN A 332 2.73 -8.26 27.15
N GLU A 333 1.92 -7.81 28.11
CA GLU A 333 1.93 -8.33 29.48
C GLU A 333 1.57 -9.81 29.51
N ARG A 334 0.58 -10.25 28.71
CA ARG A 334 0.27 -11.68 28.57
C ARG A 334 1.46 -12.49 28.07
N VAL A 335 2.25 -11.96 27.14
CA VAL A 335 3.49 -12.60 26.67
C VAL A 335 4.52 -12.70 27.80
N VAL A 336 4.78 -11.57 28.49
CA VAL A 336 5.80 -11.50 29.55
C VAL A 336 5.46 -12.45 30.71
N LEU A 337 4.18 -12.61 31.02
CA LEU A 337 3.67 -13.51 32.06
C LEU A 337 3.42 -14.95 31.57
N ASP A 338 3.69 -15.26 30.30
CA ASP A 338 3.44 -16.56 29.66
C ASP A 338 1.96 -17.03 29.69
N LYS A 339 1.02 -16.08 29.55
CA LYS A 339 -0.44 -16.26 29.58
C LYS A 339 -1.08 -16.03 28.19
N ILE A 340 -0.50 -16.63 27.16
CA ILE A 340 -0.93 -16.45 25.75
C ILE A 340 -1.84 -17.56 25.21
N LEU A 341 -2.26 -18.49 26.08
CA LEU A 341 -3.11 -19.64 25.77
C LEU A 341 -4.54 -19.46 26.28
#